data_AF-A0A945W143-F1
#
_entry.id   AF-A0A945W143-F1
#
_cell.length_a   1.000
_cell.length_b   1.000
_cell.length_c   1.000
_cell.angle_alpha   90.00
_cell.angle_beta   90.00
_cell.angle_gamma   90.00
#
_symmetry.space_group_name_H-M   'P 1'
#
loop_
_entity.id
_entity.type
_entity.pdbx_description
1 polymer ?
#
loop_
_entity_poly.entity_id
_entity_poly.type
_entity_poly.pdbx_seq_one_letter_code
_entity_poly.pdbx_strand_id
1 'polypeptide(L)'
;MQHFQIKSKNIVGFIDNLPKPGDKMVRICQKKLFISSEEPMFQILITEISKVFLNKITFPIDRIYKFLIVLHQNGTADLFINDFKETMDVEVNRSVKKGEPIYDKDINDIFELQFPDVEIKSNDAVIYCTKIGWKFGLYFNFTRKIDLGELYKELGGLTKKLSFDRYISSTNYELINKLNENKDTDVFIVTEGKTDWKHLEKAKSKLNNNLRIEFDNYQDDRGDIDILKMCEYYARTSHPVKMIFIFDQDNPDIIKRLDEKTTNDAKYQVWDNNVFSFYIPKPSHREKYKNISIEFYYTDDETHTIDPSTGKQLIFSNEIEERGTKSLTTGKYEAKFVKLNKPKDEEELDKKIYCKDVEKIVDESGNSIAHSKDVFANNILTEKEGFNNFNFTEFKRIFDIIGDIIELKN
;
A
#
# COMPACT_ATOMS: atom_id res chain seq x y z
N MET A 1 -4.34 -2.43 33.26
CA MET A 1 -3.64 -3.61 32.73
C MET A 1 -4.11 -4.85 33.47
N GLN A 2 -4.70 -5.81 32.78
CA GLN A 2 -4.98 -7.12 33.37
C GLN A 2 -3.77 -8.03 33.13
N HIS A 3 -3.12 -8.42 34.21
CA HIS A 3 -1.88 -9.18 34.20
C HIS A 3 -2.02 -10.39 35.12
N PHE A 4 -1.60 -11.56 34.62
CA PHE A 4 -1.62 -12.83 35.34
C PHE A 4 -0.29 -13.52 35.18
N GLN A 5 0.18 -14.19 36.24
CA GLN A 5 1.34 -15.06 36.16
C GLN A 5 0.92 -16.51 36.43
N ILE A 6 1.40 -17.44 35.61
CA ILE A 6 1.11 -18.87 35.74
C ILE A 6 2.39 -19.70 35.70
N LYS A 7 2.30 -20.94 36.21
CA LYS A 7 3.28 -21.97 35.88
C LYS A 7 3.07 -22.45 34.44
N SER A 8 4.16 -22.52 33.69
CA SER A 8 4.18 -22.95 32.30
C SER A 8 5.13 -24.14 32.09
N LYS A 9 4.90 -24.87 31.00
CA LYS A 9 5.84 -25.89 30.53
C LYS A 9 6.84 -25.23 29.59
N ASN A 10 8.01 -25.85 29.41
CA ASN A 10 8.95 -25.40 28.39
C ASN A 10 8.42 -25.80 27.01
N ILE A 11 7.85 -24.83 26.29
CA ILE A 11 7.32 -25.00 24.93
C ILE A 11 8.38 -24.55 23.94
N VAL A 12 8.61 -25.35 22.90
CA VAL A 12 9.64 -25.13 21.89
C VAL A 12 9.08 -24.74 20.52
N GLY A 13 7.76 -24.65 20.39
CA GLY A 13 7.05 -24.30 19.15
C GLY A 13 5.77 -25.10 18.94
N PHE A 14 5.19 -24.93 17.75
CA PHE A 14 4.02 -25.68 17.29
C PHE A 14 4.39 -26.63 16.16
N ILE A 15 3.65 -27.71 15.99
CA ILE A 15 3.87 -28.63 14.88
C ILE A 15 3.45 -27.94 13.57
N ASP A 16 4.33 -27.99 12.56
CA ASP A 16 4.15 -27.30 11.26
C ASP A 16 3.20 -28.07 10.32
N ASN A 17 3.03 -29.39 10.51
CA ASN A 17 2.13 -30.24 9.72
C ASN A 17 1.53 -31.37 10.57
N LEU A 18 0.27 -31.76 10.32
CA LEU A 18 -0.34 -32.91 11.00
C LEU A 18 0.47 -34.20 10.72
N PRO A 19 1.05 -34.85 11.74
CA PRO A 19 1.81 -36.07 11.53
C PRO A 19 0.88 -37.20 11.11
N LYS A 20 1.33 -38.01 10.15
CA LYS A 20 0.63 -39.21 9.70
C LYS A 20 1.02 -40.41 10.56
N PRO A 21 0.13 -41.42 10.71
CA PRO A 21 0.49 -42.66 11.39
C PRO A 21 1.76 -43.28 10.77
N GLY A 22 2.79 -43.46 11.58
CA GLY A 22 4.09 -43.99 11.16
C GLY A 22 5.20 -42.94 10.98
N ASP A 23 4.89 -41.64 11.07
CA ASP A 23 5.90 -40.59 11.00
C ASP A 23 6.87 -40.69 12.18
N LYS A 24 8.18 -40.80 11.87
CA LYS A 24 9.26 -40.86 12.88
C LYS A 24 9.82 -39.50 13.26
N MET A 25 9.51 -38.46 12.49
CA MET A 25 9.99 -37.09 12.72
C MET A 25 8.85 -36.10 12.47
N VAL A 26 8.80 -35.06 13.30
CA VAL A 26 7.87 -33.94 13.14
C VAL A 26 8.65 -32.65 12.98
N ARG A 27 8.11 -31.71 12.19
CA ARG A 27 8.67 -30.38 12.04
C ARG A 27 8.02 -29.43 13.05
N ILE A 28 8.84 -28.70 13.79
CA ILE A 28 8.38 -27.73 14.79
C ILE A 28 8.64 -26.33 14.25
N CYS A 29 7.57 -25.55 14.08
CA CYS A 29 7.62 -24.13 13.82
C CYS A 29 7.89 -23.39 15.14
N GLN A 30 9.07 -22.80 15.27
CA GLN A 30 9.46 -22.03 16.47
C GLN A 30 9.13 -20.55 16.36
N LYS A 31 9.07 -19.99 15.15
CA LYS A 31 8.82 -18.57 14.92
C LYS A 31 7.87 -18.42 13.74
N LYS A 32 6.86 -17.59 13.92
CA LYS A 32 5.91 -17.24 12.87
C LYS A 32 5.53 -15.78 13.02
N LEU A 33 5.81 -15.02 11.97
CA LEU A 33 5.64 -13.57 11.95
C LEU A 33 4.16 -13.17 11.85
N PHE A 34 3.36 -13.96 11.14
CA PHE A 34 1.97 -13.67 10.89
C PHE A 34 1.18 -14.94 10.60
N ILE A 35 0.08 -15.13 11.31
CA ILE A 35 -1.05 -16.00 10.94
C ILE A 35 -2.31 -15.23 11.24
N SER A 36 -3.23 -15.14 10.29
CA SER A 36 -4.53 -14.50 10.52
C SER A 36 -5.67 -15.45 10.82
N SER A 37 -6.75 -14.96 11.43
CA SER A 37 -7.97 -15.74 11.72
C SER A 37 -8.67 -16.33 10.50
N GLU A 38 -8.30 -15.91 9.29
CA GLU A 38 -8.80 -16.49 8.03
C GLU A 38 -8.06 -17.77 7.63
N GLU A 39 -6.88 -18.02 8.18
CA GLU A 39 -6.09 -19.21 7.90
C GLU A 39 -6.56 -20.38 8.78
N PRO A 40 -6.79 -21.59 8.24
CA PRO A 40 -7.25 -22.74 9.04
C PRO A 40 -6.34 -23.06 10.24
N MET A 41 -5.03 -22.87 10.07
CA MET A 41 -4.04 -23.09 11.13
C MET A 41 -4.23 -22.17 12.34
N PHE A 42 -4.81 -20.98 12.17
CA PHE A 42 -5.07 -20.07 13.28
C PHE A 42 -5.96 -20.71 14.34
N GLN A 43 -7.04 -21.38 13.92
CA GLN A 43 -8.00 -21.99 14.83
C GLN A 43 -7.38 -23.12 15.65
N ILE A 44 -6.48 -23.89 15.04
CA ILE A 44 -5.71 -24.94 15.72
C ILE A 44 -4.79 -24.31 16.77
N LEU A 45 -4.00 -23.30 16.37
CA LEU A 45 -3.03 -22.65 17.25
C LEU A 45 -3.70 -21.94 18.42
N ILE A 46 -4.76 -21.19 18.17
CA ILE A 46 -5.47 -20.45 19.23
C ILE A 46 -6.12 -21.42 20.22
N THR A 47 -6.63 -22.56 19.75
CA THR A 47 -7.18 -23.61 20.61
C THR A 47 -6.11 -24.17 21.55
N GLU A 48 -4.91 -24.46 21.04
CA GLU A 48 -3.81 -24.98 21.84
C GLU A 48 -3.24 -23.91 22.80
N ILE A 49 -3.10 -22.66 22.35
CA ILE A 49 -2.71 -21.53 23.20
C ILE A 49 -3.71 -21.36 24.34
N SER A 50 -5.02 -21.41 24.06
CA SER A 50 -6.07 -21.32 25.08
C SER A 50 -5.94 -22.43 26.11
N LYS A 51 -5.82 -23.69 25.68
CA LYS A 51 -5.65 -24.84 26.60
C LYS A 51 -4.43 -24.69 27.51
N VAL A 52 -3.31 -24.24 26.96
CA VAL A 52 -2.03 -24.19 27.68
C VAL A 52 -1.91 -22.97 28.59
N PHE A 53 -2.49 -21.84 28.19
CA PHE A 53 -2.30 -20.55 28.86
C PHE A 53 -3.61 -19.91 29.32
N LEU A 54 -4.52 -19.59 28.39
CA LEU A 54 -5.68 -18.73 28.69
C LEU A 54 -6.71 -19.41 29.60
N ASN A 55 -6.88 -20.73 29.53
CA ASN A 55 -7.80 -21.48 30.39
C ASN A 55 -7.32 -21.55 31.86
N LYS A 56 -6.10 -21.10 32.16
CA LYS A 56 -5.52 -21.14 33.50
C LYS A 56 -5.69 -19.83 34.27
N ILE A 57 -6.16 -18.78 33.62
CA ILE A 57 -6.38 -17.48 34.26
C ILE A 57 -7.86 -17.29 34.60
N THR A 58 -8.13 -16.48 35.61
CA THR A 58 -9.49 -16.13 36.02
C THR A 58 -10.01 -14.95 35.18
N PHE A 59 -10.11 -15.15 33.86
CA PHE A 59 -10.67 -14.17 32.93
C PHE A 59 -11.55 -14.85 31.87
N PRO A 60 -12.74 -14.31 31.54
CA PRO A 60 -13.59 -14.91 30.51
C PRO A 60 -12.93 -14.90 29.13
N ILE A 61 -12.67 -16.07 28.55
CA ILE A 61 -11.93 -16.23 27.29
C ILE A 61 -12.63 -15.50 26.13
N ASP A 62 -13.97 -15.55 26.08
CA ASP A 62 -14.76 -14.89 25.03
C ASP A 62 -14.65 -13.36 25.03
N ARG A 63 -14.07 -12.78 26.09
CA ARG A 63 -13.80 -11.34 26.20
C ARG A 63 -12.36 -10.98 25.83
N ILE A 64 -11.52 -11.95 25.48
CA ILE A 64 -10.14 -11.72 25.07
C ILE A 64 -10.13 -11.35 23.59
N TYR A 65 -9.80 -10.09 23.28
CA TYR A 65 -9.58 -9.62 21.91
C TYR A 65 -8.11 -9.30 21.62
N LYS A 66 -7.27 -9.22 22.66
CA LYS A 66 -5.83 -8.98 22.55
C LYS A 66 -5.11 -9.60 23.72
N PHE A 67 -3.95 -10.23 23.46
CA PHE A 67 -3.09 -10.74 24.53
C PHE A 67 -1.61 -10.73 24.13
N LEU A 68 -0.75 -10.59 25.14
CA LEU A 68 0.69 -10.83 25.08
C LEU A 68 1.05 -11.86 26.14
N ILE A 69 1.77 -12.90 25.75
CA ILE A 69 2.29 -13.94 26.66
C ILE A 69 3.81 -13.93 26.56
N VAL A 70 4.47 -13.75 27.70
CA VAL A 70 5.93 -13.82 27.83
C VAL A 70 6.27 -15.07 28.64
N LEU A 71 7.00 -16.00 28.02
CA LEU A 71 7.43 -17.26 28.63
C LEU A 71 8.88 -17.19 29.09
N HIS A 72 9.07 -17.24 30.40
CA HIS A 72 10.37 -17.14 31.02
C HIS A 72 11.12 -18.48 31.08
N GLN A 73 12.45 -18.42 31.17
CA GLN A 73 13.29 -19.62 31.31
C GLN A 73 13.07 -20.37 32.63
N ASN A 74 12.62 -19.68 33.67
CA ASN A 74 12.32 -20.28 34.98
C ASN A 74 11.01 -21.12 34.99
N GLY A 75 10.33 -21.25 33.84
CA GLY A 75 9.09 -22.02 33.73
C GLY A 75 7.83 -21.27 34.19
N THR A 76 7.89 -19.94 34.33
CA THR A 76 6.69 -19.10 34.49
C THR A 76 6.29 -18.46 33.17
N ALA A 77 5.04 -18.03 33.06
CA ALA A 77 4.58 -17.20 31.98
C ALA A 77 3.75 -16.03 32.52
N ASP A 78 4.01 -14.84 31.99
CA ASP A 78 3.28 -13.62 32.25
C ASP A 78 2.32 -13.34 31.09
N LEU A 79 1.05 -13.16 31.41
CA LEU A 79 -0.05 -12.98 30.47
C LEU A 79 -0.66 -11.60 30.66
N PHE A 80 -0.62 -10.78 29.62
CA PHE A 80 -1.21 -9.45 29.56
C PHE A 80 -2.44 -9.51 28.66
N ILE A 81 -3.60 -9.11 29.19
CA ILE A 81 -4.89 -9.25 28.50
C ILE A 81 -5.50 -7.87 28.24
N ASN A 82 -5.96 -7.67 26.99
CA ASN A 82 -6.74 -6.55 26.46
C ASN A 82 -6.12 -5.15 26.57
N ASP A 83 -5.94 -4.61 27.78
CA ASP A 83 -5.66 -3.19 28.02
C ASP A 83 -4.23 -2.97 28.59
N PHE A 84 -3.25 -3.62 27.98
CA PHE A 84 -1.83 -3.29 28.18
C PHE A 84 -1.41 -2.20 27.17
N LYS A 85 -0.46 -1.37 27.59
CA LYS A 85 -0.02 -0.21 26.82
C LYS A 85 0.82 -0.65 25.62
N GLU A 86 0.54 -0.03 24.49
CA GLU A 86 1.27 -0.21 23.24
C GLU A 86 1.73 1.17 22.75
N THR A 87 2.93 1.22 22.19
CA THR A 87 3.45 2.39 21.47
C THR A 87 3.88 1.97 20.08
N MET A 88 3.57 2.78 19.09
CA MET A 88 3.90 2.51 17.69
C MET A 88 4.77 3.63 17.15
N ASP A 89 5.77 3.25 16.36
CA ASP A 89 6.51 4.17 15.50
C ASP A 89 5.88 4.13 14.11
N VAL A 90 5.35 5.27 13.67
CA VAL A 90 4.56 5.39 12.44
C VAL A 90 5.05 6.53 11.57
N GLU A 91 4.90 6.37 10.26
CA GLU A 91 4.96 7.48 9.31
C GLU A 91 3.57 8.07 9.15
N VAL A 92 3.46 9.40 9.12
CA VAL A 92 2.18 10.10 8.90
C VAL A 92 2.23 10.97 7.65
N ASN A 93 1.10 11.05 6.95
CA ASN A 93 0.95 11.81 5.69
C ASN A 93 0.70 13.31 5.89
N ARG A 94 0.87 13.83 7.11
CA ARG A 94 0.70 15.24 7.45
C ARG A 94 1.65 15.69 8.55
N SER A 95 1.83 17.00 8.67
CA SER A 95 2.53 17.58 9.82
C SER A 95 1.73 17.39 11.10
N VAL A 96 2.40 16.95 12.17
CA VAL A 96 1.81 16.70 13.50
C VAL A 96 2.61 17.42 14.58
N LYS A 97 1.93 17.97 15.60
CA LYS A 97 2.56 18.55 16.79
C LYS A 97 2.51 17.56 17.97
N LYS A 98 3.44 17.69 18.91
CA LYS A 98 3.44 16.87 20.14
C LYS A 98 2.11 17.02 20.88
N GLY A 99 1.46 15.90 21.19
CA GLY A 99 0.17 15.85 21.89
C GLY A 99 -1.04 15.98 20.97
N GLU A 100 -0.84 16.17 19.66
CA GLU A 100 -1.91 16.17 18.68
C GLU A 100 -2.41 14.74 18.43
N PRO A 101 -3.74 14.51 18.35
CA PRO A 101 -4.28 13.21 17.95
C PRO A 101 -3.84 12.79 16.55
N ILE A 102 -3.56 11.50 16.37
CA ILE A 102 -3.32 10.84 15.08
C ILE A 102 -4.48 9.86 14.85
N TYR A 103 -5.07 9.91 13.67
CA TYR A 103 -6.16 9.01 13.26
C TYR A 103 -5.66 7.94 12.30
N ASP A 104 -6.39 6.82 12.15
CA ASP A 104 -6.03 5.72 11.25
C ASP A 104 -5.68 6.21 9.83
N LYS A 105 -6.43 7.19 9.30
CA LYS A 105 -6.21 7.79 7.96
C LYS A 105 -4.94 8.63 7.83
N ASP A 106 -4.34 9.04 8.94
CA ASP A 106 -3.11 9.82 8.94
C ASP A 106 -1.88 8.93 8.80
N ILE A 107 -2.01 7.63 9.09
CA ILE A 107 -0.90 6.67 9.13
C ILE A 107 -0.60 6.16 7.72
N ASN A 108 0.61 6.43 7.24
CA ASN A 108 1.14 5.93 5.97
C ASN A 108 1.85 4.58 6.16
N ASP A 109 2.64 4.46 7.23
CA ASP A 109 3.39 3.24 7.54
C ASP A 109 3.49 2.98 9.05
N ILE A 110 3.68 1.73 9.45
CA ILE A 110 3.92 1.28 10.81
C ILE A 110 5.24 0.51 10.84
N PHE A 111 6.25 1.07 11.49
CA PHE A 111 7.59 0.49 11.56
C PHE A 111 7.77 -0.44 12.74
N GLU A 112 7.30 -0.05 13.92
CA GLU A 112 7.50 -0.79 15.16
C GLU A 112 6.26 -0.77 16.05
N LEU A 113 6.06 -1.85 16.81
CA LEU A 113 5.10 -1.93 17.91
C LEU A 113 5.84 -2.39 19.17
N GLN A 114 5.73 -1.62 20.24
CA GLN A 114 6.43 -1.84 21.51
C GLN A 114 5.46 -1.92 22.68
N PHE A 115 5.91 -2.56 23.77
CA PHE A 115 5.17 -2.72 25.02
C PHE A 115 5.95 -2.03 26.16
N PRO A 116 5.82 -0.70 26.34
CA PRO A 116 6.69 0.07 27.24
C PRO A 116 6.60 -0.36 28.71
N ASP A 117 5.48 -0.97 29.10
CA ASP A 117 5.22 -1.40 30.47
C ASP A 117 5.45 -2.92 30.68
N VAL A 118 6.05 -3.60 29.71
CA VAL A 118 6.30 -5.06 29.74
C VAL A 118 7.79 -5.35 29.56
N GLU A 119 8.39 -6.03 30.53
CA GLU A 119 9.78 -6.49 30.44
C GLU A 119 9.84 -7.81 29.63
N ILE A 120 10.52 -7.79 28.49
CA ILE A 120 10.82 -8.97 27.66
C ILE A 120 12.34 -9.16 27.62
N LYS A 121 12.81 -10.35 28.01
CA LYS A 121 14.23 -10.70 28.00
C LYS A 121 14.60 -11.44 26.72
N SER A 122 15.87 -11.33 26.32
CA SER A 122 16.38 -11.97 25.10
C SER A 122 16.25 -13.50 25.10
N ASN A 123 16.08 -14.11 26.27
CA ASN A 123 15.93 -15.55 26.45
C ASN A 123 14.48 -16.01 26.70
N ASP A 124 13.53 -15.08 26.65
CA ASP A 124 12.11 -15.38 26.73
C ASP A 124 11.58 -15.92 25.40
N ALA A 125 10.37 -16.47 25.44
CA ALA A 125 9.55 -16.72 24.26
C ALA A 125 8.30 -15.85 24.32
N VAL A 126 7.84 -15.38 23.16
CA VAL A 126 6.73 -14.42 23.07
C VAL A 126 5.61 -14.99 22.21
N ILE A 127 4.37 -14.80 22.65
CA ILE A 127 3.17 -15.00 21.84
C ILE A 127 2.37 -13.70 21.92
N TYR A 128 2.02 -13.13 20.77
CA TYR A 128 1.21 -11.92 20.71
C TYR A 128 0.04 -12.17 19.77
N CYS A 129 -1.17 -11.86 20.23
CA CYS A 129 -2.37 -11.94 19.42
C CYS A 129 -3.14 -10.64 19.57
N THR A 130 -3.55 -10.06 18.46
CA THR A 130 -4.29 -8.80 18.45
C THR A 130 -5.42 -8.85 17.44
N LYS A 131 -6.45 -8.04 17.68
CA LYS A 131 -7.61 -7.89 16.81
C LYS A 131 -7.64 -6.46 16.26
N ILE A 132 -7.71 -6.34 14.94
CA ILE A 132 -7.94 -5.07 14.25
C ILE A 132 -9.20 -5.23 13.39
N GLY A 133 -10.22 -4.41 13.64
CA GLY A 133 -11.55 -4.62 13.05
C GLY A 133 -12.14 -5.97 13.48
N TRP A 134 -12.50 -6.83 12.53
CA TRP A 134 -13.06 -8.16 12.78
C TRP A 134 -12.01 -9.28 12.76
N LYS A 135 -10.78 -8.99 12.33
CA LYS A 135 -9.74 -9.98 12.05
C LYS A 135 -8.72 -10.05 13.19
N PHE A 136 -8.28 -11.26 13.51
CA PHE A 136 -7.17 -11.47 14.43
C PHE A 136 -5.89 -11.79 13.68
N GLY A 137 -4.76 -11.37 14.24
CA GLY A 137 -3.44 -11.83 13.84
C GLY A 137 -2.65 -12.36 15.03
N LEU A 138 -1.91 -13.43 14.79
CA LEU A 138 -1.09 -14.15 15.75
C LEU A 138 0.38 -14.11 15.32
N TYR A 139 1.24 -13.72 16.27
CA TYR A 139 2.68 -13.81 16.23
C TYR A 139 3.16 -14.76 17.33
N PHE A 140 4.21 -15.53 17.05
CA PHE A 140 4.95 -16.19 18.11
C PHE A 140 6.44 -16.35 17.77
N ASN A 141 7.28 -16.35 18.81
CA ASN A 141 8.71 -16.61 18.74
C ASN A 141 9.16 -17.39 19.98
N PHE A 142 9.42 -18.68 19.79
CA PHE A 142 9.91 -19.64 20.79
C PHE A 142 11.42 -19.90 20.69
N THR A 143 12.16 -19.14 19.89
CA THR A 143 13.60 -19.38 19.67
C THR A 143 14.44 -19.13 20.91
N ARG A 144 13.92 -18.36 21.89
CA ARG A 144 14.64 -17.91 23.09
C ARG A 144 15.95 -17.18 22.77
N LYS A 145 15.95 -16.49 21.63
CA LYS A 145 17.03 -15.64 21.11
C LYS A 145 16.40 -14.39 20.51
N ILE A 146 15.68 -13.66 21.34
CA ILE A 146 14.97 -12.44 20.94
C ILE A 146 15.96 -11.29 20.86
N ASP A 147 16.06 -10.69 19.68
CA ASP A 147 16.48 -9.31 19.50
C ASP A 147 15.24 -8.41 19.64
N LEU A 148 15.26 -7.47 20.58
CA LEU A 148 14.09 -6.63 20.86
C LEU A 148 13.76 -5.69 19.70
N GLY A 149 14.76 -5.16 19.00
CA GLY A 149 14.55 -4.29 17.84
C GLY A 149 13.93 -5.06 16.68
N GLU A 150 14.40 -6.29 16.42
CA GLU A 150 13.79 -7.17 15.42
C GLU A 150 12.36 -7.55 15.80
N LEU A 151 12.13 -7.94 17.06
CA LEU A 151 10.80 -8.27 17.57
C LEU A 151 9.81 -7.12 17.33
N TYR A 152 10.17 -5.89 17.70
CA TYR A 152 9.26 -4.75 17.58
C TYR A 152 8.96 -4.41 16.11
N LYS A 153 9.94 -4.55 15.21
CA LYS A 153 9.72 -4.43 13.77
C LYS A 153 8.78 -5.50 13.22
N GLU A 154 8.93 -6.74 13.67
CA GLU A 154 8.05 -7.84 13.26
C GLU A 154 6.61 -7.62 13.73
N LEU A 155 6.42 -7.13 14.96
CA LEU A 155 5.11 -6.78 15.49
C LEU A 155 4.50 -5.55 14.78
N GLY A 156 5.34 -4.58 14.40
CA GLY A 156 4.96 -3.47 13.51
C GLY A 156 4.44 -3.99 12.17
N GLY A 157 5.18 -4.92 11.55
CA GLY A 157 4.78 -5.57 10.30
C GLY A 157 3.48 -6.38 10.39
N LEU A 158 3.26 -7.12 11.49
CA LEU A 158 1.98 -7.79 11.78
C LEU A 158 0.84 -6.78 11.83
N THR A 159 1.04 -5.68 12.57
CA THR A 159 0.04 -4.62 12.75
C THR A 159 -0.27 -3.93 11.41
N LYS A 160 0.75 -3.56 10.64
CA LYS A 160 0.63 -3.01 9.29
C LYS A 160 -0.24 -3.92 8.41
N LYS A 161 0.06 -5.22 8.40
CA LYS A 161 -0.68 -6.19 7.59
C LYS A 161 -2.15 -6.30 8.00
N LEU A 162 -2.45 -6.36 9.29
CA LEU A 162 -3.84 -6.39 9.78
C LEU A 162 -4.60 -5.09 9.49
N SER A 163 -3.96 -3.94 9.68
CA SER A 163 -4.55 -2.63 9.37
C SER A 163 -4.82 -2.48 7.88
N PHE A 164 -3.90 -2.95 7.03
CA PHE A 164 -4.07 -2.97 5.59
C PHE A 164 -5.28 -3.83 5.18
N ASP A 165 -5.38 -5.06 5.71
CA ASP A 165 -6.52 -5.94 5.42
C ASP A 165 -7.86 -5.30 5.83
N ARG A 166 -7.89 -4.57 6.96
CA ARG A 166 -9.08 -3.80 7.39
C ARG A 166 -9.40 -2.68 6.41
N TYR A 167 -8.40 -1.91 5.99
CA TYR A 167 -8.55 -0.82 5.02
C TYR A 167 -9.13 -1.34 3.71
N ILE A 168 -8.55 -2.42 3.16
CA ILE A 168 -9.06 -3.05 1.95
C ILE A 168 -10.48 -3.57 2.16
N SER A 169 -10.78 -4.23 3.29
CA SER A 169 -12.14 -4.69 3.58
C SER A 169 -13.18 -3.55 3.59
N SER A 170 -12.84 -2.37 4.12
CA SER A 170 -13.74 -1.20 4.06
C SER A 170 -13.90 -0.66 2.64
N THR A 171 -12.80 -0.55 1.90
CA THR A 171 -12.82 -0.11 0.50
C THR A 171 -13.62 -1.08 -0.37
N ASN A 172 -13.47 -2.39 -0.15
CA ASN A 172 -14.25 -3.45 -0.78
C ASN A 172 -15.75 -3.26 -0.53
N TYR A 173 -16.15 -2.93 0.70
CA TYR A 173 -17.56 -2.75 1.02
C TYR A 173 -18.15 -1.55 0.27
N GLU A 174 -17.44 -0.42 0.25
CA GLU A 174 -17.84 0.76 -0.53
C GLU A 174 -17.90 0.45 -2.03
N LEU A 175 -16.90 -0.27 -2.53
CA LEU A 175 -16.85 -0.71 -3.91
C LEU A 175 -18.03 -1.62 -4.28
N ILE A 176 -18.27 -2.67 -3.50
CA ILE A 176 -19.37 -3.61 -3.74
C ILE A 176 -20.70 -2.86 -3.74
N ASN A 177 -20.88 -1.87 -2.86
CA ASN A 177 -22.09 -1.05 -2.87
C ASN A 177 -22.21 -0.23 -4.16
N LYS A 178 -21.14 0.46 -4.58
CA LYS A 178 -21.12 1.19 -5.87
C LYS A 178 -21.46 0.28 -7.05
N LEU A 179 -20.88 -0.92 -7.10
CA LEU A 179 -21.15 -1.89 -8.17
C LEU A 179 -22.58 -2.44 -8.14
N ASN A 180 -23.14 -2.65 -6.94
CA ASN A 180 -24.54 -3.07 -6.80
C ASN A 180 -25.53 -1.97 -7.22
N GLU A 181 -25.18 -0.71 -7.02
CA GLU A 181 -25.97 0.44 -7.46
C GLU A 181 -25.89 0.66 -8.98
N ASN A 182 -24.72 0.39 -9.59
CA ASN A 182 -24.46 0.69 -11.00
C ASN A 182 -24.51 -0.57 -11.91
N LYS A 183 -25.74 -1.05 -12.18
CA LYS A 183 -25.99 -2.30 -12.94
C LYS A 183 -25.53 -2.28 -14.41
N ASP A 184 -25.17 -1.12 -14.94
CA ASP A 184 -24.71 -0.95 -16.31
C ASP A 184 -23.18 -0.97 -16.44
N THR A 185 -22.43 -1.22 -15.37
CA THR A 185 -20.96 -1.26 -15.41
C THR A 185 -20.42 -2.60 -15.91
N ASP A 186 -19.59 -2.57 -16.96
CA ASP A 186 -18.89 -3.75 -17.48
C ASP A 186 -17.59 -4.04 -16.70
N VAL A 187 -16.93 -2.98 -16.22
CA VAL A 187 -15.64 -3.08 -15.56
C VAL A 187 -15.44 -1.99 -14.51
N PHE A 188 -14.77 -2.36 -13.42
CA PHE A 188 -14.28 -1.44 -12.41
C PHE A 188 -12.77 -1.27 -12.54
N ILE A 189 -12.29 -0.03 -12.54
CA ILE A 189 -10.87 0.29 -12.71
C ILE A 189 -10.31 0.95 -11.45
N VAL A 190 -9.23 0.39 -10.93
CA VAL A 190 -8.40 0.97 -9.87
C VAL A 190 -7.06 1.38 -10.48
N THR A 191 -6.63 2.61 -10.24
CA THR A 191 -5.35 3.15 -10.72
C THR A 191 -4.36 3.37 -9.60
N GLU A 192 -3.08 3.47 -9.94
CA GLU A 192 -1.98 3.74 -9.00
C GLU A 192 -2.15 5.05 -8.25
N GLY A 193 -2.24 6.14 -9.01
CA GLY A 193 -2.34 7.49 -8.48
C GLY A 193 -3.78 8.00 -8.43
N LYS A 194 -4.00 8.95 -7.50
CA LYS A 194 -5.24 9.73 -7.39
C LYS A 194 -5.55 10.63 -8.60
N THR A 195 -4.59 10.77 -9.52
CA THR A 195 -4.67 11.60 -10.73
C THR A 195 -5.11 10.82 -11.95
N ASP A 196 -4.86 9.52 -11.98
CA ASP A 196 -4.84 8.75 -13.22
C ASP A 196 -6.25 8.52 -13.74
N TRP A 197 -7.20 8.21 -12.84
CA TRP A 197 -8.60 8.09 -13.18
C TRP A 197 -9.17 9.37 -13.82
N LYS A 198 -8.66 10.56 -13.45
CA LYS A 198 -9.08 11.85 -14.04
C LYS A 198 -8.66 11.95 -15.51
N HIS A 199 -7.43 11.51 -15.81
CA HIS A 199 -6.93 11.47 -17.18
C HIS A 199 -7.68 10.43 -18.03
N LEU A 200 -7.90 9.23 -17.48
CA LEU A 200 -8.65 8.17 -18.17
C LEU A 200 -10.11 8.56 -18.39
N GLU A 201 -10.79 9.12 -17.41
CA GLU A 201 -12.16 9.61 -17.55
C GLU A 201 -12.24 10.67 -18.65
N LYS A 202 -11.31 11.62 -18.66
CA LYS A 202 -11.29 12.65 -19.70
C LYS A 202 -10.99 12.09 -21.08
N ALA A 203 -10.02 11.17 -21.17
CA ALA A 203 -9.67 10.49 -22.41
C ALA A 203 -10.85 9.70 -22.97
N LYS A 204 -11.59 8.97 -22.11
CA LYS A 204 -12.78 8.21 -22.49
C LYS A 204 -13.81 9.12 -23.16
N SER A 205 -14.08 10.28 -22.56
CA SER A 205 -14.99 11.30 -23.10
C SER A 205 -14.49 11.83 -24.46
N LYS A 206 -13.23 12.27 -24.54
CA LYS A 206 -12.65 12.86 -25.78
C LYS A 206 -12.51 11.87 -26.93
N LEU A 207 -12.32 10.59 -26.62
CA LEU A 207 -12.23 9.51 -27.61
C LEU A 207 -13.59 8.93 -28.01
N ASN A 208 -14.69 9.40 -27.42
CA ASN A 208 -16.04 8.81 -27.57
C ASN A 208 -16.03 7.29 -27.31
N ASN A 209 -15.28 6.87 -26.27
CA ASN A 209 -15.16 5.46 -25.93
C ASN A 209 -16.42 5.00 -25.16
N ASN A 210 -17.08 3.98 -25.69
CA ASN A 210 -18.38 3.48 -25.22
C ASN A 210 -18.27 2.39 -24.14
N LEU A 211 -17.07 2.03 -23.68
CA LEU A 211 -16.90 1.06 -22.60
C LEU A 211 -17.61 1.58 -21.34
N ARG A 212 -18.32 0.70 -20.62
CA ARG A 212 -19.04 1.07 -19.39
C ARG A 212 -18.12 0.86 -18.19
N ILE A 213 -17.28 1.86 -17.97
CA ILE A 213 -16.21 1.86 -16.98
C ILE A 213 -16.65 2.67 -15.76
N GLU A 214 -16.51 2.09 -14.57
CA GLU A 214 -16.55 2.79 -13.30
C GLU A 214 -15.12 2.91 -12.77
N PHE A 215 -14.69 4.12 -12.41
CA PHE A 215 -13.36 4.35 -11.84
C PHE A 215 -13.41 4.44 -10.31
N ASP A 216 -12.39 3.92 -9.64
CA ASP A 216 -12.15 4.21 -8.24
C ASP A 216 -11.67 5.65 -8.06
N ASN A 217 -12.60 6.58 -7.87
CA ASN A 217 -12.34 8.01 -7.69
C ASN A 217 -11.77 8.38 -6.31
N TYR A 218 -10.97 7.48 -5.73
CA TYR A 218 -10.35 7.68 -4.44
C TYR A 218 -9.35 8.85 -4.49
N GLN A 219 -9.45 9.75 -3.52
CA GLN A 219 -8.72 11.03 -3.54
C GLN A 219 -7.36 10.97 -2.86
N ASP A 220 -7.04 9.90 -2.12
CA ASP A 220 -5.74 9.73 -1.50
C ASP A 220 -4.86 8.79 -2.34
N ASP A 221 -3.55 9.01 -2.27
CA ASP A 221 -2.57 8.14 -2.91
C ASP A 221 -2.49 6.81 -2.15
N ARG A 222 -2.57 5.68 -2.86
CA ARG A 222 -2.53 4.35 -2.25
C ARG A 222 -1.16 3.69 -2.37
N GLY A 223 -0.27 4.17 -3.25
CA GLY A 223 1.03 3.56 -3.52
C GLY A 223 0.96 2.17 -4.18
N ASP A 224 1.98 1.84 -4.97
CA ASP A 224 1.98 0.72 -5.92
C ASP A 224 1.94 -0.64 -5.21
N ILE A 225 2.68 -0.77 -4.10
CA ILE A 225 2.76 -2.00 -3.30
C ILE A 225 1.39 -2.39 -2.75
N ASP A 226 0.57 -1.40 -2.40
CA ASP A 226 -0.72 -1.61 -1.80
C ASP A 226 -1.77 -1.97 -2.86
N ILE A 227 -1.66 -1.45 -4.08
CA ILE A 227 -2.52 -1.85 -5.20
C ILE A 227 -2.23 -3.28 -5.67
N LEU A 228 -0.97 -3.72 -5.67
CA LEU A 228 -0.65 -5.12 -5.94
C LEU A 228 -1.26 -6.06 -4.89
N LYS A 229 -1.16 -5.69 -3.61
CA LYS A 229 -1.82 -6.46 -2.53
C LYS A 229 -3.35 -6.43 -2.67
N MET A 230 -3.92 -5.33 -3.16
CA MET A 230 -5.34 -5.28 -3.49
C MET A 230 -5.67 -6.33 -4.55
N CYS A 231 -4.90 -6.41 -5.65
CA CYS A 231 -5.10 -7.45 -6.67
C CYS A 231 -5.17 -8.84 -6.03
N GLU A 232 -4.17 -9.18 -5.21
CA GLU A 232 -4.09 -10.46 -4.49
C GLU A 232 -5.26 -10.70 -3.54
N TYR A 233 -5.75 -9.65 -2.88
CA TYR A 233 -6.87 -9.73 -1.95
C TYR A 233 -8.20 -9.93 -2.69
N TYR A 234 -8.49 -9.08 -3.68
CA TYR A 234 -9.71 -9.16 -4.47
C TYR A 234 -9.78 -10.47 -5.24
N ALA A 235 -8.66 -11.01 -5.71
CA ALA A 235 -8.63 -12.29 -6.42
C ALA A 235 -9.07 -13.49 -5.55
N ARG A 236 -9.25 -13.34 -4.22
CA ARG A 236 -9.68 -14.42 -3.33
C ARG A 236 -11.19 -14.70 -3.36
N THR A 237 -12.00 -13.74 -3.82
CA THR A 237 -13.45 -13.85 -3.82
C THR A 237 -14.02 -13.43 -5.16
N SER A 238 -15.06 -14.10 -5.64
CA SER A 238 -15.70 -13.79 -6.92
C SER A 238 -16.40 -12.43 -6.89
N HIS A 239 -16.16 -11.61 -7.91
CA HIS A 239 -16.81 -10.32 -8.11
C HIS A 239 -17.82 -10.37 -9.25
N PRO A 240 -18.98 -9.69 -9.12
CA PRO A 240 -20.01 -9.66 -10.16
C PRO A 240 -19.56 -8.89 -11.42
N VAL A 241 -18.58 -7.99 -11.28
CA VAL A 241 -18.03 -7.14 -12.33
C VAL A 241 -16.53 -7.39 -12.41
N LYS A 242 -15.94 -7.31 -13.61
CA LYS A 242 -14.49 -7.41 -13.78
C LYS A 242 -13.78 -6.25 -13.07
N MET A 243 -12.69 -6.55 -12.38
CA MET A 243 -11.85 -5.56 -11.73
C MET A 243 -10.49 -5.51 -12.43
N ILE A 244 -10.08 -4.32 -12.85
CA ILE A 244 -8.80 -4.08 -13.49
C ILE A 244 -7.97 -3.11 -12.65
N PHE A 245 -6.77 -3.53 -12.29
CA PHE A 245 -5.78 -2.71 -11.60
C PHE A 245 -4.73 -2.21 -12.61
N ILE A 246 -4.59 -0.89 -12.74
CA ILE A 246 -3.70 -0.24 -13.70
C ILE A 246 -2.55 0.44 -12.95
N PHE A 247 -1.33 0.09 -13.35
CA PHE A 247 -0.08 0.61 -12.77
C PHE A 247 0.65 1.54 -13.73
N ASP A 248 1.44 2.46 -13.19
CA ASP A 248 2.42 3.19 -13.99
C ASP A 248 3.56 2.23 -14.40
N GLN A 249 4.29 2.58 -15.46
CA GLN A 249 5.45 1.80 -15.91
C GLN A 249 6.75 2.48 -15.44
N ASP A 250 6.93 2.61 -14.13
CA ASP A 250 8.10 3.29 -13.55
C ASP A 250 8.72 2.60 -12.31
N ASN A 251 8.10 1.51 -11.83
CA ASN A 251 8.57 0.69 -10.73
C ASN A 251 9.01 -0.71 -11.23
N PRO A 252 10.33 -0.96 -11.37
CA PRO A 252 10.85 -2.24 -11.89
C PRO A 252 10.44 -3.47 -11.07
N ASP A 253 10.26 -3.33 -9.76
CA ASP A 253 9.88 -4.46 -8.90
C ASP A 253 8.42 -4.86 -9.13
N ILE A 254 7.53 -3.89 -9.33
CA ILE A 254 6.13 -4.15 -9.67
C ILE A 254 6.03 -4.76 -11.06
N ILE A 255 6.69 -4.16 -12.06
CA ILE A 255 6.72 -4.66 -13.44
C ILE A 255 7.18 -6.12 -13.46
N LYS A 256 8.29 -6.43 -12.78
CA LYS A 256 8.80 -7.80 -12.69
C LYS A 256 7.77 -8.78 -12.10
N ARG A 257 7.10 -8.40 -11.01
CA ARG A 257 6.08 -9.26 -10.37
C ARG A 257 4.85 -9.48 -11.26
N LEU A 258 4.45 -8.46 -12.02
CA LEU A 258 3.36 -8.56 -12.98
C LEU A 258 3.77 -9.44 -14.17
N ASP A 259 4.97 -9.24 -14.72
CA ASP A 259 5.50 -10.06 -15.82
C ASP A 259 5.63 -11.54 -15.43
N GLU A 260 6.02 -11.86 -14.19
CA GLU A 260 6.04 -13.23 -13.65
C GLU A 260 4.66 -13.91 -13.64
N LYS A 261 3.56 -13.13 -13.70
CA LYS A 261 2.18 -13.62 -13.81
C LYS A 261 1.61 -13.58 -15.22
N THR A 262 2.28 -12.94 -16.16
CA THR A 262 1.81 -12.87 -17.54
C THR A 262 1.88 -14.26 -18.18
N THR A 263 0.79 -14.66 -18.84
CA THR A 263 0.75 -15.91 -19.61
C THR A 263 0.70 -15.59 -21.10
N ASN A 264 1.45 -16.33 -21.92
CA ASN A 264 1.40 -16.28 -23.40
C ASN A 264 1.51 -14.87 -24.00
N ASP A 265 2.45 -14.05 -23.53
CA ASP A 265 2.69 -12.68 -24.01
C ASP A 265 1.46 -11.75 -23.93
N ALA A 266 0.52 -12.05 -23.02
CA ALA A 266 -0.65 -11.20 -22.79
C ALA A 266 -0.24 -9.79 -22.34
N LYS A 267 -1.03 -8.78 -22.73
CA LYS A 267 -0.83 -7.38 -22.31
C LYS A 267 -1.31 -7.11 -20.87
N TYR A 268 -1.80 -8.13 -20.18
CA TYR A 268 -2.39 -8.06 -18.85
C TYR A 268 -2.21 -9.40 -18.11
N GLN A 269 -2.36 -9.36 -16.80
CA GLN A 269 -2.33 -10.52 -15.91
C GLN A 269 -3.75 -10.91 -15.50
N VAL A 270 -3.96 -12.21 -15.29
CA VAL A 270 -5.19 -12.79 -14.75
C VAL A 270 -4.90 -13.33 -13.36
N TRP A 271 -5.65 -12.87 -12.35
CA TRP A 271 -5.40 -13.23 -10.95
C TRP A 271 -6.36 -14.27 -10.37
N ASP A 272 -7.47 -14.55 -11.06
CA ASP A 272 -8.70 -15.27 -10.65
C ASP A 272 -9.86 -14.36 -10.25
N ASN A 273 -11.06 -14.94 -10.20
CA ASN A 273 -12.27 -14.31 -9.64
C ASN A 273 -12.63 -12.94 -10.28
N ASN A 274 -12.45 -12.83 -11.60
CA ASN A 274 -12.66 -11.61 -12.37
C ASN A 274 -11.71 -10.45 -12.04
N VAL A 275 -10.53 -10.75 -11.49
CA VAL A 275 -9.48 -9.77 -11.20
C VAL A 275 -8.35 -9.84 -12.22
N PHE A 276 -8.01 -8.68 -12.76
CA PHE A 276 -7.01 -8.48 -13.79
C PHE A 276 -6.11 -7.31 -13.44
N SER A 277 -4.91 -7.27 -14.02
CA SER A 277 -4.02 -6.10 -13.92
C SER A 277 -3.22 -5.86 -15.18
N PHE A 278 -2.71 -4.65 -15.36
CA PHE A 278 -1.61 -4.36 -16.29
C PHE A 278 -0.91 -3.05 -15.88
N TYR A 279 0.34 -2.86 -16.31
CA TYR A 279 0.94 -1.53 -16.31
C TYR A 279 0.70 -0.84 -17.65
N ILE A 280 0.55 0.48 -17.65
CA ILE A 280 0.22 1.24 -18.86
C ILE A 280 1.24 0.98 -19.98
N PRO A 281 0.79 0.81 -21.24
CA PRO A 281 1.70 0.66 -22.37
C PRO A 281 2.48 1.95 -22.63
N LYS A 282 3.62 1.86 -23.32
CA LYS A 282 4.35 3.06 -23.74
C LYS A 282 3.59 3.79 -24.84
N PRO A 283 3.42 5.12 -24.76
CA PRO A 283 2.91 5.90 -25.88
C PRO A 283 3.95 5.97 -27.00
N SER A 284 3.49 6.14 -28.24
CA SER A 284 4.34 6.06 -29.44
C SER A 284 5.53 7.02 -29.41
N HIS A 285 5.35 8.22 -28.86
CA HIS A 285 6.40 9.24 -28.73
C HIS A 285 7.38 8.99 -27.56
N ARG A 286 7.17 7.94 -26.74
CA ARG A 286 8.01 7.60 -25.58
C ARG A 286 8.47 6.14 -25.55
N GLU A 287 8.47 5.41 -26.67
CA GLU A 287 8.84 3.98 -26.69
C GLU A 287 10.20 3.67 -26.03
N LYS A 288 11.16 4.60 -26.14
CA LYS A 288 12.52 4.47 -25.60
C LYS A 288 12.67 4.87 -24.13
N TYR A 289 11.65 5.44 -23.51
CA TYR A 289 11.72 5.96 -22.14
C TYR A 289 11.67 4.80 -21.14
N LYS A 290 12.40 4.93 -20.04
CA LYS A 290 12.45 3.88 -19.01
C LYS A 290 11.27 3.95 -18.03
N ASN A 291 10.83 5.17 -17.74
CA ASN A 291 9.76 5.46 -16.79
C ASN A 291 8.59 6.12 -17.54
N ILE A 292 7.39 5.55 -17.43
CA ILE A 292 6.16 6.14 -17.97
C ILE A 292 5.15 6.27 -16.85
N SER A 293 4.74 7.51 -16.57
CA SER A 293 3.51 7.79 -15.84
C SER A 293 2.39 8.19 -16.81
N ILE A 294 1.14 8.20 -16.35
CA ILE A 294 0.01 8.56 -17.21
C ILE A 294 0.14 9.96 -17.84
N GLU A 295 0.81 10.91 -17.20
CA GLU A 295 1.04 12.24 -17.79
C GLU A 295 1.96 12.20 -19.02
N PHE A 296 2.78 11.16 -19.18
CA PHE A 296 3.68 11.02 -20.34
C PHE A 296 2.95 10.64 -21.63
N TYR A 297 1.64 10.37 -21.55
CA TYR A 297 0.78 10.21 -22.72
C TYR A 297 0.52 11.52 -23.45
N TYR A 298 0.74 12.66 -22.79
CA TYR A 298 0.78 13.96 -23.42
C TYR A 298 2.18 14.25 -23.97
N THR A 299 2.25 15.17 -24.93
CA THR A 299 3.52 15.69 -25.46
C THR A 299 4.24 16.57 -24.43
N ASP A 300 5.53 16.86 -24.65
CA ASP A 300 6.26 17.82 -23.82
C ASP A 300 5.59 19.21 -23.86
N ASP A 301 5.11 19.65 -25.03
CA ASP A 301 4.43 20.95 -25.18
C ASP A 301 3.13 21.01 -24.36
N GLU A 302 2.32 19.95 -24.40
CA GLU A 302 1.09 19.87 -23.62
C GLU A 302 1.38 19.79 -22.11
N THR A 303 2.37 18.99 -21.71
CA THR A 303 2.79 18.87 -20.31
C THR A 303 3.29 20.20 -19.74
N HIS A 304 3.93 21.02 -20.58
CA HIS A 304 4.39 22.37 -20.26
C HIS A 304 3.36 23.48 -20.49
N THR A 305 2.08 23.13 -20.63
CA THR A 305 1.02 24.15 -20.67
C THR A 305 1.03 24.96 -19.38
N ILE A 306 1.25 26.27 -19.52
CA ILE A 306 1.21 27.22 -18.41
C ILE A 306 -0.25 27.52 -18.07
N ASP A 307 -0.61 27.32 -16.82
CA ASP A 307 -1.91 27.71 -16.28
C ASP A 307 -2.05 29.24 -16.29
N PRO A 308 -2.96 29.83 -17.09
CA PRO A 308 -3.08 31.28 -17.21
C PRO A 308 -3.43 31.98 -15.89
N SER A 309 -4.08 31.27 -14.95
CA SER A 309 -4.51 31.85 -13.68
C SER A 309 -3.41 31.91 -12.64
N THR A 310 -2.38 31.07 -12.75
CA THR A 310 -1.32 30.95 -11.74
C THR A 310 0.08 31.14 -12.30
N GLY A 311 0.27 31.11 -13.62
CA GLY A 311 1.56 31.20 -14.28
C GLY A 311 2.45 29.97 -14.09
N LYS A 312 1.86 28.83 -13.72
CA LYS A 312 2.58 27.61 -13.30
C LYS A 312 2.28 26.43 -14.21
N GLN A 313 3.17 25.44 -14.22
CA GLN A 313 3.11 24.26 -15.09
C GLN A 313 3.63 22.99 -14.39
N LEU A 314 3.54 21.83 -15.03
CA LEU A 314 4.35 20.68 -14.63
C LEU A 314 5.81 20.89 -15.01
N ILE A 315 6.70 20.23 -14.27
CA ILE A 315 8.15 20.32 -14.45
C ILE A 315 8.72 18.89 -14.45
N PHE A 316 9.60 18.59 -15.39
CA PHE A 316 10.32 17.32 -15.42
C PHE A 316 11.54 17.35 -14.50
N SER A 317 11.92 16.17 -14.01
CA SER A 317 13.08 16.01 -13.11
C SER A 317 14.41 16.45 -13.73
N ASN A 318 14.56 16.33 -15.05
CA ASN A 318 15.78 16.73 -15.77
C ASN A 318 15.85 18.24 -16.07
N GLU A 319 14.83 19.02 -15.68
CA GLU A 319 14.75 20.46 -15.91
C GLU A 319 15.14 21.29 -14.68
N ILE A 320 15.51 20.63 -13.59
CA ILE A 320 15.80 21.30 -12.32
C ILE A 320 17.14 20.87 -11.73
N GLU A 321 17.67 21.74 -10.89
CA GLU A 321 18.84 21.49 -10.06
C GLU A 321 18.52 21.80 -8.59
N GLU A 322 18.85 20.87 -7.70
CA GLU A 322 18.76 21.09 -6.26
C GLU A 322 19.90 22.00 -5.80
N ARG A 323 19.54 23.12 -5.16
CA ARG A 323 20.46 24.06 -4.53
C ARG A 323 20.13 24.18 -3.05
N GLY A 324 21.07 23.76 -2.22
CA GLY A 324 20.95 23.82 -0.78
C GLY A 324 21.56 25.04 -0.16
N THR A 325 20.88 25.64 0.81
CA THR A 325 21.49 26.61 1.72
C THR A 325 21.39 26.10 3.16
N LYS A 326 22.50 26.13 3.90
CA LYS A 326 22.48 25.83 5.33
C LYS A 326 22.23 27.12 6.09
N SER A 327 21.11 27.18 6.81
CA SER A 327 20.79 28.31 7.69
C SER A 327 21.88 28.46 8.75
N LEU A 328 22.53 29.63 8.80
CA LEU A 328 23.58 29.93 9.78
C LEU A 328 23.05 30.07 11.20
N THR A 329 21.75 30.35 11.38
CA THR A 329 21.11 30.57 12.68
C THR A 329 20.47 29.31 13.25
N THR A 330 19.88 28.47 12.39
CA THR A 330 19.15 27.26 12.83
C THR A 330 19.90 25.96 12.52
N GLY A 331 20.97 26.02 11.71
CA GLY A 331 21.69 24.85 11.23
C GLY A 331 20.92 23.97 10.24
N LYS A 332 19.65 24.31 9.92
CA LYS A 332 18.79 23.55 9.01
C LYS A 332 19.24 23.75 7.56
N TYR A 333 19.20 22.65 6.81
CA TYR A 333 19.39 22.66 5.36
C TYR A 333 18.05 22.96 4.69
N GLU A 334 18.04 23.96 3.83
CA GLU A 334 16.90 24.30 2.99
C GLU A 334 17.26 24.03 1.53
N ALA A 335 16.63 23.01 0.95
CA ALA A 335 16.70 22.71 -0.47
C ALA A 335 15.76 23.65 -1.24
N LYS A 336 16.26 24.23 -2.33
CA LYS A 336 15.46 24.88 -3.38
C LYS A 336 15.75 24.20 -4.70
N PHE A 337 14.75 24.10 -5.56
CA PHE A 337 14.91 23.51 -6.88
C PHE A 337 14.83 24.63 -7.91
N VAL A 338 15.93 24.90 -8.61
CA VAL A 338 15.99 25.98 -9.59
C VAL A 338 15.81 25.39 -10.98
N LYS A 339 14.90 25.95 -11.78
CA LYS A 339 14.72 25.56 -13.18
C LYS A 339 15.97 25.91 -13.99
N LEU A 340 16.43 24.94 -14.76
CA LEU A 340 17.55 25.07 -15.67
C LEU A 340 17.10 25.75 -16.96
N ASN A 341 18.00 26.52 -17.56
CA ASN A 341 17.78 27.13 -18.88
C ASN A 341 17.73 26.08 -20.01
N LYS A 342 18.31 24.91 -19.78
CA LYS A 342 18.25 23.76 -20.68
C LYS A 342 18.09 22.49 -19.84
N PRO A 343 17.21 21.55 -20.24
CA PRO A 343 17.14 20.23 -19.61
C PRO A 343 18.49 19.48 -19.73
N LYS A 344 18.72 18.56 -18.79
CA LYS A 344 19.87 17.65 -18.84
C LYS A 344 19.61 16.55 -19.87
N ASP A 345 20.32 16.59 -20.99
CA ASP A 345 20.12 15.68 -22.11
C ASP A 345 20.39 14.21 -21.71
N GLU A 346 21.34 13.97 -20.80
CA GLU A 346 21.70 12.64 -20.30
C GLU A 346 20.61 11.97 -19.45
N GLU A 347 19.67 12.75 -18.91
CA GLU A 347 18.55 12.26 -18.10
C GLU A 347 17.24 12.14 -18.91
N GLU A 348 17.24 12.43 -20.22
CA GLU A 348 16.01 12.57 -21.02
C GLU A 348 15.16 11.29 -21.07
N LEU A 349 15.77 10.13 -21.26
CA LEU A 349 15.05 8.84 -21.30
C LEU A 349 14.64 8.33 -19.92
N ASP A 350 15.15 8.95 -18.86
CA ASP A 350 14.92 8.58 -17.46
C ASP A 350 14.04 9.61 -16.72
N LYS A 351 13.70 10.74 -17.37
CA LYS A 351 12.95 11.84 -16.76
C LYS A 351 11.61 11.37 -16.19
N LYS A 352 11.18 12.01 -15.10
CA LYS A 352 9.88 11.83 -14.47
C LYS A 352 9.20 13.19 -14.27
N ILE A 353 7.89 13.21 -14.01
CA ILE A 353 7.25 14.41 -13.46
C ILE A 353 7.78 14.63 -12.05
N TYR A 354 8.32 15.82 -11.77
CA TYR A 354 8.80 16.13 -10.44
C TYR A 354 7.63 16.52 -9.52
N CYS A 355 7.40 15.74 -8.47
CA CYS A 355 6.22 15.85 -7.61
C CYS A 355 6.52 16.19 -6.14
N LYS A 356 7.79 16.24 -5.74
CA LYS A 356 8.19 16.53 -4.35
C LYS A 356 8.36 18.02 -4.16
N ASP A 357 7.91 18.58 -3.03
CA ASP A 357 8.14 19.99 -2.67
C ASP A 357 7.93 20.97 -3.84
N VAL A 358 6.86 20.79 -4.63
CA VAL A 358 6.65 21.52 -5.90
C VAL A 358 6.63 23.04 -5.71
N GLU A 359 6.20 23.51 -4.54
CA GLU A 359 6.22 24.91 -4.14
C GLU A 359 7.64 25.50 -4.05
N LYS A 360 8.67 24.66 -3.88
CA LYS A 360 10.08 25.05 -3.81
C LYS A 360 10.76 25.07 -5.18
N ILE A 361 10.06 24.72 -6.26
CA ILE A 361 10.56 24.85 -7.63
C ILE A 361 10.40 26.29 -8.09
N VAL A 362 11.52 26.96 -8.37
CA VAL A 362 11.56 28.38 -8.68
C VAL A 362 12.30 28.69 -9.99
N ASP A 363 11.95 29.81 -10.60
CA ASP A 363 12.73 30.43 -11.68
C ASP A 363 14.01 31.12 -11.16
N GLU A 364 14.80 31.70 -12.07
CA GLU A 364 16.03 32.45 -11.72
C GLU A 364 15.75 33.68 -10.81
N SER A 365 14.53 34.21 -10.85
CA SER A 365 14.08 35.34 -10.03
C SER A 365 13.56 34.90 -8.65
N GLY A 366 13.46 33.59 -8.40
CA GLY A 366 12.95 33.02 -7.16
C GLY A 366 11.42 32.87 -7.09
N ASN A 367 10.69 33.06 -8.19
CA ASN A 367 9.24 32.86 -8.24
C ASN A 367 8.91 31.38 -8.37
N SER A 368 7.88 30.91 -7.65
CA SER A 368 7.39 29.53 -7.77
C SER A 368 6.69 29.32 -9.13
N ILE A 369 7.13 28.31 -9.89
CA ILE A 369 6.68 28.07 -11.27
C ILE A 369 5.98 26.72 -11.48
N ALA A 370 5.94 25.88 -10.46
CA ALA A 370 5.39 24.53 -10.58
C ALA A 370 4.04 24.39 -9.88
N HIS A 371 3.18 23.55 -10.46
CA HIS A 371 2.01 22.98 -9.81
C HIS A 371 2.13 21.45 -9.72
N SER A 372 1.32 20.84 -8.84
CA SER A 372 1.30 19.40 -8.64
C SER A 372 0.61 18.68 -9.80
N LYS A 373 0.88 17.37 -9.93
CA LYS A 373 0.13 16.45 -10.80
C LYS A 373 -1.39 16.58 -10.61
N ASP A 374 -1.84 16.74 -9.37
CA ASP A 374 -3.26 16.87 -9.06
C ASP A 374 -3.91 18.12 -9.68
N VAL A 375 -3.23 19.27 -9.61
CA VAL A 375 -3.71 20.50 -10.26
C VAL A 375 -3.78 20.32 -11.78
N PHE A 376 -2.75 19.72 -12.38
CA PHE A 376 -2.72 19.45 -13.81
C PHE A 376 -3.85 18.49 -14.25
N ALA A 377 -4.04 17.39 -13.53
CA ALA A 377 -5.10 16.42 -13.80
C ALA A 377 -6.50 17.05 -13.67
N ASN A 378 -6.72 17.91 -12.65
CA ASN A 378 -7.96 18.64 -12.48
C ASN A 378 -8.21 19.65 -13.62
N ASN A 379 -7.17 20.38 -14.06
CA ASN A 379 -7.28 21.32 -15.17
C ASN A 379 -7.69 20.61 -16.47
N ILE A 380 -7.15 19.42 -16.73
CA ILE A 380 -7.53 18.58 -17.89
C ILE A 380 -8.96 18.06 -17.75
N LEU A 381 -9.30 17.50 -16.60
CA LEU A 381 -10.63 16.92 -16.34
C LEU A 381 -11.74 17.96 -16.56
N THR A 382 -11.54 19.15 -16.00
CA THR A 382 -12.50 20.27 -16.02
C THR A 382 -12.44 21.11 -17.30
N GLU A 383 -11.53 20.81 -18.24
CA GLU A 383 -11.31 21.58 -19.47
C GLU A 383 -11.07 23.06 -19.20
N LYS A 384 -10.25 23.34 -18.19
CA LYS A 384 -9.82 24.70 -17.91
C LYS A 384 -9.22 25.32 -19.19
N GLU A 385 -9.44 26.62 -19.36
CA GLU A 385 -8.83 27.37 -20.45
C GLU A 385 -7.31 27.11 -20.53
N GLY A 386 -6.84 26.74 -21.72
CA GLY A 386 -5.47 26.28 -21.97
C GLY A 386 -5.30 24.75 -21.98
N PHE A 387 -6.17 24.00 -21.30
CA PHE A 387 -6.08 22.53 -21.13
C PHE A 387 -7.18 21.76 -21.89
N ASN A 388 -8.05 22.45 -22.63
CA ASN A 388 -9.23 21.88 -23.28
C ASN A 388 -8.98 21.21 -24.64
N ASN A 389 -7.80 21.43 -25.24
CA ASN A 389 -7.43 21.03 -26.60
C ASN A 389 -6.31 19.98 -26.67
N PHE A 390 -6.08 19.23 -25.58
CA PHE A 390 -5.05 18.20 -25.56
C PHE A 390 -5.43 17.00 -26.44
N ASN A 391 -4.42 16.32 -26.96
CA ASN A 391 -4.55 15.13 -27.78
C ASN A 391 -4.58 13.87 -26.90
N PHE A 392 -5.69 13.12 -26.99
CA PHE A 392 -5.89 11.89 -26.20
C PHE A 392 -5.63 10.60 -27.00
N THR A 393 -5.05 10.69 -28.20
CA THR A 393 -4.92 9.53 -29.11
C THR A 393 -4.16 8.36 -28.49
N GLU A 394 -3.08 8.62 -27.75
CA GLU A 394 -2.27 7.55 -27.14
C GLU A 394 -3.03 6.77 -26.06
N PHE A 395 -4.05 7.37 -25.41
CA PHE A 395 -4.88 6.70 -24.41
C PHE A 395 -5.71 5.55 -24.99
N LYS A 396 -5.91 5.50 -26.32
CA LYS A 396 -6.56 4.35 -26.98
C LYS A 396 -5.87 3.04 -26.62
N ARG A 397 -4.55 3.03 -26.49
CA ARG A 397 -3.75 1.84 -26.13
C ARG A 397 -4.18 1.23 -24.80
N ILE A 398 -4.57 2.06 -23.83
CA ILE A 398 -5.08 1.61 -22.52
C ILE A 398 -6.49 1.04 -22.69
N PHE A 399 -7.36 1.74 -23.43
CA PHE A 399 -8.75 1.28 -23.65
C PHE A 399 -8.84 0.00 -24.49
N ASP A 400 -7.90 -0.23 -25.41
CA ASP A 400 -7.82 -1.46 -26.18
C ASP A 400 -7.56 -2.66 -25.25
N ILE A 401 -6.63 -2.53 -24.29
CA ILE A 401 -6.37 -3.57 -23.28
C ILE A 401 -7.60 -3.80 -22.39
N ILE A 402 -8.27 -2.71 -21.96
CA ILE A 402 -9.50 -2.82 -21.17
C ILE A 402 -10.60 -3.55 -21.96
N GLY A 403 -10.75 -3.23 -23.25
CA GLY A 403 -11.69 -3.89 -24.15
C GLY A 403 -11.40 -5.39 -24.26
N ASP A 404 -10.14 -5.76 -24.51
CA ASP A 404 -9.70 -7.16 -24.58
C ASP A 404 -10.08 -7.93 -23.30
N ILE A 405 -9.93 -7.33 -22.12
CA ILE A 405 -10.29 -7.94 -20.83
C ILE A 405 -11.81 -8.07 -20.68
N ILE A 406 -12.59 -7.06 -21.09
CA ILE A 406 -14.06 -7.10 -21.00
C ILE A 406 -14.63 -8.24 -21.84
N GLU A 407 -14.08 -8.48 -23.03
CA GLU A 407 -14.55 -9.53 -23.95
C GLU A 407 -14.22 -10.96 -23.50
N LEU A 408 -13.33 -11.15 -22.52
CA LEU A 408 -13.06 -12.46 -21.95
C LEU A 408 -14.34 -13.06 -21.36
N LYS A 409 -14.69 -14.26 -21.84
CA LYS A 409 -15.74 -15.07 -21.23
C LYS A 409 -15.18 -15.75 -19.99
N ASN A 410 -15.96 -15.72 -18.91
CA ASN A 410 -15.64 -16.42 -17.66
C ASN A 410 -15.53 -17.92 -17.84
#